data_AF-A0A3M1ULQ1-F1
#
_entry.id   AF-A0A3M1ULQ1-F1
#
_cell.length_a   1.000
_cell.length_b   1.000
_cell.length_c   1.000
_cell.angle_alpha   90.00
_cell.angle_beta   90.00
_cell.angle_gamma   90.00
#
_symmetry.space_group_name_H-M   'P 1'
#
loop_
_entity.id
_entity.type
_entity.pdbx_description
1 polymer ?
#
loop_
_entity_poly.entity_id
_entity_poly.type
_entity_poly.pdbx_seq_one_letter_code
_entity_poly.pdbx_strand_id
1 'polypeptide(L)'
;MILIISTFLLVLYSTFLTRSGILGETSVHTFTDLGLSGQLLLLVFIYLAGVIILMGLRWRHIPMRKDESKVWTAEFMLLLGVITFLFASAAIIVTTSLPVINKILGTHIAPPPNIQLFYYQWNVWFAVLFGLLSGIGQFLWWKMDRKKSLADALFRPFLIGIVACCATVILLALQDMDFAFEGIFAEELAAAKASGNFLTTGLAYIKFVFMALSDEILLFASLFSVAANTDVLMSLLRKNRKGLKVMGGTVVHIGFGLMLLGMLFSSGYDEVISKNINPNELAGFPEDEKVDNILLPKNMTRRIPGYEVTYLGKVEAEPPVSHLRIIEENADAFKLKFKDKHGNWYAAVMPRGVFLKNSQAEQPTGHKVQPTADVGQPNKPEGEVDLDAVKRFLDEKVALLKPGMLNNRSKYKVAFQSLSNPRDTFVLDLEVEINESMGSTLTHPSRRIYPLKDLYVYASYVPTDEEAEPEYEYHEFQMKLGEQAKMGDITLYLHEIRNLTDKPELQEFDIAAAAHIYAFARGDTFFANPIYTIKDRTPGMIEATIKELNLDLAFVRVDPREGVMVIQARRLKNPQDDLIIIKAIQKPMINLLWLGTFVLVAGFCISIYRRIQEQKSRS
;
A
#
# COMPACT_ATOMS: atom_id res chain seq x y z
N MET A 1 19.15 -7.84 -33.12
CA MET A 1 20.28 -8.09 -32.19
C MET A 1 20.34 -7.06 -31.08
N ILE A 2 20.42 -5.76 -31.37
CA ILE A 2 20.41 -4.70 -30.35
C ILE A 2 19.29 -4.88 -29.33
N LEU A 3 18.03 -5.01 -29.75
CA LEU A 3 16.90 -5.17 -28.82
C LEU A 3 17.02 -6.40 -27.89
N ILE A 4 17.56 -7.51 -28.39
CA ILE A 4 17.75 -8.73 -27.59
C ILE A 4 18.80 -8.48 -26.51
N ILE A 5 19.91 -7.87 -26.90
CA ILE A 5 21.01 -7.50 -26.02
C ILE A 5 20.53 -6.49 -24.95
N SER A 6 19.84 -5.44 -25.37
CA SER A 6 19.27 -4.44 -24.47
C SER A 6 18.32 -5.07 -23.46
N THR A 7 17.50 -6.04 -23.87
CA THR A 7 16.59 -6.77 -22.96
C THR A 7 17.38 -7.47 -21.85
N PHE A 8 18.45 -8.20 -22.19
CA PHE A 8 19.30 -8.86 -21.19
C PHE A 8 19.94 -7.86 -20.22
N LEU A 9 20.50 -6.76 -20.73
CA LEU A 9 21.12 -5.72 -19.91
C LEU A 9 20.12 -5.03 -18.98
N LEU A 10 18.90 -4.76 -19.46
CA LEU A 10 17.84 -4.14 -18.65
C LEU A 10 17.34 -5.05 -17.53
N VAL A 11 17.28 -6.37 -17.75
CA VAL A 11 16.95 -7.34 -16.69
C VAL A 11 18.04 -7.36 -15.62
N LEU A 12 19.31 -7.35 -16.04
CA LEU A 12 20.44 -7.28 -15.11
C LEU A 12 20.43 -5.97 -14.31
N TYR A 13 20.15 -4.85 -14.98
CA TYR A 13 20.01 -3.56 -14.33
C TYR A 13 18.83 -3.50 -13.35
N SER A 14 17.68 -4.08 -13.71
CA SER A 14 16.52 -4.21 -12.81
C SER A 14 16.86 -5.02 -11.55
N THR A 15 17.71 -6.03 -11.67
CA THR A 15 18.17 -6.83 -10.52
C THR A 15 19.05 -6.00 -9.60
N PHE A 16 19.98 -5.20 -10.16
CA PHE A 16 20.78 -4.26 -9.38
C PHE A 16 19.89 -3.25 -8.65
N LEU A 17 18.92 -2.63 -9.34
CA LEU A 17 18.01 -1.66 -8.73
C LEU A 17 17.24 -2.24 -7.53
N THR A 18 16.77 -3.48 -7.64
CA THR A 18 15.91 -4.11 -6.62
C THR A 18 16.65 -4.78 -5.46
N ARG A 19 17.92 -5.16 -5.65
CA ARG A 19 18.71 -5.93 -4.68
C ARG A 19 19.89 -5.17 -4.05
N SER A 20 20.23 -3.99 -4.55
CA SER A 20 21.36 -3.20 -4.03
C SER A 20 21.01 -2.25 -2.88
N GLY A 21 19.72 -2.13 -2.53
CA GLY A 21 19.26 -1.12 -1.57
C GLY A 21 19.33 0.34 -2.08
N ILE A 22 19.78 0.59 -3.33
CA ILE A 22 19.96 1.95 -3.86
C ILE A 22 18.64 2.73 -4.01
N LEU A 23 17.53 2.01 -4.10
CA LEU A 23 16.20 2.60 -4.16
C LEU A 23 15.49 2.61 -2.80
N GLY A 24 16.16 2.27 -1.70
CA GLY A 24 15.53 2.15 -0.38
C GLY A 24 14.69 3.38 -0.01
N GLU A 25 15.22 4.59 -0.18
CA GLU A 25 14.46 5.82 0.15
C GLU A 25 13.31 6.16 -0.81
N THR A 26 13.23 5.49 -1.97
CA THR A 26 12.29 5.86 -3.06
C THR A 26 11.38 4.72 -3.51
N SER A 27 11.59 3.49 -3.02
CA SER A 27 10.84 2.31 -3.44
C SER A 27 10.59 1.35 -2.29
N VAL A 28 9.31 1.13 -2.07
CA VAL A 28 8.76 0.18 -1.09
C VAL A 28 8.99 -1.30 -1.45
N HIS A 29 9.37 -1.58 -2.69
CA HIS A 29 9.55 -2.95 -3.20
C HIS A 29 11.02 -3.33 -3.38
N THR A 30 11.95 -2.48 -2.96
CA THR A 30 13.37 -2.82 -2.97
C THR A 30 13.80 -3.46 -1.67
N PHE A 31 14.55 -4.55 -1.79
CA PHE A 31 15.10 -5.23 -0.62
C PHE A 31 16.16 -4.35 0.03
N THR A 32 16.32 -4.52 1.33
CA THR A 32 17.45 -3.96 2.09
C THR A 32 18.77 -4.37 1.45
N ASP A 33 19.79 -3.51 1.57
CA ASP A 33 21.11 -3.82 1.02
C ASP A 33 21.62 -5.14 1.63
N LEU A 34 21.85 -6.13 0.77
CA LEU A 34 22.41 -7.42 1.16
C LEU A 34 23.91 -7.33 1.50
N GLY A 35 24.49 -6.12 1.51
CA GLY A 35 25.93 -5.88 1.57
C GLY A 35 26.66 -6.26 0.27
N LEU A 36 25.91 -6.61 -0.77
CA LEU A 36 26.41 -7.08 -2.07
C LEU A 36 26.31 -6.00 -3.16
N SER A 37 25.90 -4.77 -2.81
CA SER A 37 25.67 -3.68 -3.76
C SER A 37 26.87 -3.40 -4.69
N GLY A 38 28.09 -3.42 -4.16
CA GLY A 38 29.32 -3.30 -4.95
C GLY A 38 29.56 -4.47 -5.93
N GLN A 39 29.28 -5.70 -5.51
CA GLN A 39 29.42 -6.88 -6.36
C GLN A 39 28.38 -6.89 -7.50
N LEU A 40 27.14 -6.52 -7.20
CA LEU A 40 26.07 -6.39 -8.19
C LEU A 40 26.39 -5.29 -9.21
N LEU A 41 26.94 -4.16 -8.76
CA LEU A 41 27.37 -3.10 -9.66
C LEU A 41 28.50 -3.56 -10.58
N LEU A 42 29.52 -4.23 -10.02
CA LEU A 42 30.62 -4.81 -10.78
C LEU A 42 30.09 -5.84 -11.82
N LEU A 43 29.14 -6.69 -11.42
CA LEU A 43 28.48 -7.65 -12.30
C LEU A 43 27.82 -6.95 -13.49
N VAL A 44 27.04 -5.90 -13.24
CA VAL A 44 26.42 -5.08 -14.30
C VAL A 44 27.47 -4.54 -15.26
N PHE A 45 28.57 -3.97 -14.75
CA PHE A 45 29.65 -3.45 -15.59
C PHE A 45 30.38 -4.53 -16.40
N ILE A 46 30.67 -5.68 -15.81
CA ILE A 46 31.33 -6.81 -16.51
C ILE A 46 30.47 -7.29 -17.67
N TYR A 47 29.17 -7.52 -17.45
CA TYR A 47 28.27 -7.96 -18.51
C TYR A 47 28.06 -6.88 -19.56
N LEU A 48 27.93 -5.60 -19.16
CA LEU A 48 27.82 -4.48 -20.09
C LEU A 48 29.05 -4.39 -21.00
N ALA A 49 30.25 -4.41 -20.43
CA ALA A 49 31.51 -4.36 -21.18
C ALA A 49 31.67 -5.59 -22.08
N GLY A 50 31.43 -6.80 -21.56
CA GLY A 50 31.54 -8.05 -22.32
C GLY A 50 30.60 -8.08 -23.52
N VAL A 51 29.36 -7.62 -23.34
CA VAL A 51 28.39 -7.49 -24.43
C VAL A 51 28.83 -6.47 -25.47
N ILE A 52 29.30 -5.29 -25.06
CA ILE A 52 29.77 -4.25 -25.99
C ILE A 52 30.97 -4.77 -26.80
N ILE A 53 31.93 -5.44 -26.15
CA ILE A 53 33.10 -6.03 -26.80
C ILE A 53 32.66 -7.10 -27.80
N LEU A 54 31.85 -8.08 -27.39
CA LEU A 54 31.39 -9.15 -28.27
C LEU A 54 30.57 -8.60 -29.45
N MET A 55 29.73 -7.59 -29.20
CA MET A 55 28.96 -6.93 -30.24
C MET A 55 29.87 -6.21 -31.23
N GLY A 56 30.88 -5.47 -30.78
CA GLY A 56 31.87 -4.83 -31.63
C GLY A 56 32.65 -5.84 -32.48
N LEU A 57 33.10 -6.95 -31.87
CA LEU A 57 33.83 -8.02 -32.55
C LEU A 57 32.97 -8.75 -33.60
N ARG A 58 31.67 -8.95 -33.31
CA ARG A 58 30.75 -9.69 -34.18
C ARG A 58 29.92 -8.82 -35.11
N TRP A 59 30.00 -7.48 -35.00
CA TRP A 59 29.17 -6.54 -35.75
C TRP A 59 29.18 -6.81 -37.26
N ARG A 60 30.38 -7.07 -37.82
CA ARG A 60 30.59 -7.33 -39.25
C ARG A 60 29.99 -8.66 -39.74
N HIS A 61 29.68 -9.59 -38.84
CA HIS A 61 29.12 -10.90 -39.18
C HIS A 61 27.59 -10.93 -39.10
N ILE A 62 26.96 -9.83 -38.67
CA ILE A 62 25.50 -9.76 -38.57
C ILE A 62 24.93 -9.53 -39.98
N PRO A 63 24.06 -10.43 -40.49
CA PRO A 63 23.49 -10.27 -41.82
C PRO A 63 22.63 -8.99 -41.86
N MET A 64 22.98 -8.08 -42.76
CA MET A 64 22.20 -6.87 -43.01
C MET A 64 21.22 -7.11 -44.15
N ARG A 65 19.95 -6.78 -43.92
CA ARG A 65 18.94 -6.75 -44.98
C ARG A 65 19.07 -5.42 -45.73
N LYS A 66 19.12 -5.45 -47.06
CA LYS A 66 19.26 -4.26 -47.93
C LYS A 66 17.93 -3.57 -48.25
N ASP A 67 16.80 -4.12 -47.81
CA ASP A 67 15.49 -3.55 -48.09
C ASP A 67 15.16 -2.45 -47.09
N GLU A 68 15.04 -1.22 -47.59
CA GLU A 68 14.41 -0.13 -46.84
C GLU A 68 12.91 -0.39 -46.71
N SER A 69 12.36 -0.25 -45.51
CA SER A 69 10.91 -0.33 -45.31
C SER A 69 10.26 0.83 -46.04
N LYS A 70 9.41 0.55 -47.03
CA LYS A 70 8.59 1.58 -47.67
C LYS A 70 7.68 2.22 -46.61
N VAL A 71 7.51 3.54 -46.69
CA VAL A 71 6.57 4.27 -45.82
C VAL A 71 5.15 3.71 -46.07
N TRP A 72 4.34 3.63 -45.01
CA TRP A 72 2.96 3.12 -45.05
C TRP A 72 2.77 1.62 -45.32
N THR A 73 3.77 0.78 -45.02
CA THR A 73 3.57 -0.68 -44.97
C THR A 73 3.27 -1.18 -43.55
N ALA A 74 2.81 -2.42 -43.44
CA ALA A 74 2.56 -3.03 -42.14
C ALA A 74 3.86 -3.21 -41.33
N GLU A 75 4.98 -3.48 -42.00
CA GLU A 75 6.31 -3.55 -41.36
C GLU A 75 6.75 -2.17 -40.86
N PHE A 76 6.47 -1.10 -41.60
CA PHE A 76 6.75 0.26 -41.15
C PHE A 76 5.90 0.65 -39.93
N MET A 77 4.62 0.26 -39.88
CA MET A 77 3.78 0.46 -38.69
C MET A 77 4.27 -0.32 -37.47
N LEU A 78 4.74 -1.55 -37.69
CA LEU A 78 5.36 -2.34 -36.62
C LEU A 78 6.62 -1.66 -36.10
N LEU A 79 7.49 -1.16 -36.99
CA LEU A 79 8.67 -0.39 -36.62
C LEU A 79 8.29 0.84 -35.79
N LEU A 80 7.29 1.61 -36.23
CA LEU A 80 6.83 2.80 -35.53
C LEU A 80 6.28 2.46 -34.13
N GLY A 81 5.50 1.39 -34.01
CA GLY A 81 5.02 0.90 -32.72
C GLY A 81 6.15 0.48 -31.78
N VAL A 82 7.17 -0.22 -32.27
CA VAL A 82 8.37 -0.58 -31.48
C VAL A 82 9.13 0.67 -31.03
N ILE A 83 9.29 1.67 -31.91
CA ILE A 83 9.92 2.94 -31.57
C ILE A 83 9.13 3.67 -30.46
N THR A 84 7.80 3.71 -30.56
CA THR A 84 6.94 4.29 -29.50
C THR A 84 7.14 3.58 -28.15
N PHE A 85 7.21 2.24 -28.13
CA PHE A 85 7.53 1.48 -26.91
C PHE A 85 8.92 1.81 -26.34
N LEU A 86 9.92 1.97 -27.21
CA LEU A 86 11.28 2.32 -26.77
C LEU A 86 11.32 3.70 -26.11
N PHE A 87 10.68 4.71 -26.70
CA PHE A 87 10.66 6.05 -26.12
C PHE A 87 9.86 6.11 -24.82
N ALA A 88 8.69 5.45 -24.75
CA ALA A 88 7.92 5.35 -23.52
C ALA A 88 8.73 4.67 -22.40
N SER A 89 9.40 3.56 -22.72
CA SER A 89 10.24 2.84 -21.77
C SER A 89 11.46 3.65 -21.34
N ALA A 90 12.08 4.40 -22.25
CA ALA A 90 13.23 5.26 -21.95
C ALA A 90 12.85 6.39 -20.98
N ALA A 91 11.69 7.02 -21.17
CA ALA A 91 11.19 8.04 -20.24
C ALA A 91 11.02 7.48 -18.82
N ILE A 92 10.49 6.26 -18.70
CA ILE A 92 10.33 5.59 -17.39
C ILE A 92 11.69 5.24 -16.78
N ILE A 93 12.58 4.61 -17.56
CA ILE A 93 13.90 4.17 -17.08
C ILE A 93 14.72 5.35 -16.56
N VAL A 94 14.76 6.49 -17.26
CA VAL A 94 15.56 7.65 -16.85
C VAL A 94 15.12 8.17 -15.49
N THR A 95 13.82 8.37 -15.27
CA THR A 95 13.30 8.90 -14.02
C THR A 95 13.49 7.92 -12.86
N THR A 96 13.23 6.63 -13.07
CA THR A 96 13.46 5.60 -12.03
C THR A 96 14.94 5.43 -11.69
N SER A 97 15.84 5.84 -12.59
CA SER A 97 17.29 5.79 -12.39
C SER A 97 17.85 7.03 -11.68
N LEU A 98 17.04 8.06 -11.36
CA LEU A 98 17.51 9.28 -10.70
C LEU A 98 18.33 9.03 -9.42
N PRO A 99 17.94 8.12 -8.50
CA PRO A 99 18.76 7.82 -7.32
C PRO A 99 20.14 7.26 -7.68
N VAL A 100 20.21 6.43 -8.72
CA VAL A 100 21.47 5.88 -9.23
C VAL A 100 22.34 6.96 -9.85
N ILE A 101 21.74 7.83 -10.66
CA ILE A 101 22.42 8.96 -11.31
C ILE A 101 22.99 9.91 -10.24
N ASN A 102 22.18 10.25 -9.24
CA ASN A 102 22.60 11.07 -8.09
C ASN A 102 23.78 10.45 -7.36
N LYS A 103 23.74 9.14 -7.08
CA LYS A 103 24.83 8.44 -6.39
C LYS A 103 26.12 8.38 -7.21
N ILE A 104 26.03 8.19 -8.53
CA ILE A 104 27.21 8.09 -9.41
C ILE A 104 27.83 9.47 -9.67
N LEU A 105 27.01 10.49 -9.91
CA LEU A 105 27.47 11.83 -10.28
C LEU A 105 27.67 12.77 -9.08
N GLY A 106 27.27 12.36 -7.88
CA GLY A 106 27.25 13.21 -6.69
C GLY A 106 26.26 14.37 -6.81
N THR A 107 25.19 14.20 -7.60
CA THR A 107 24.14 15.21 -7.78
C THR A 107 23.01 15.00 -6.78
N HIS A 108 22.27 16.07 -6.50
CA HIS A 108 21.09 16.05 -5.62
C HIS A 108 19.83 16.45 -6.39
N ILE A 109 19.58 15.79 -7.52
CA ILE A 109 18.37 16.04 -8.31
C ILE A 109 17.19 15.47 -7.53
N ALA A 110 16.32 16.34 -7.05
CA ALA A 110 15.10 15.94 -6.35
C ALA A 110 14.14 15.23 -7.32
N PRO A 111 13.44 14.18 -6.88
CA PRO A 111 12.35 13.59 -7.67
C PRO A 111 11.23 14.63 -7.91
N PRO A 112 10.45 14.48 -8.99
CA PRO A 112 9.30 15.33 -9.23
C PRO A 112 8.32 15.33 -8.04
N PRO A 113 7.77 16.48 -7.63
CA PRO A 113 6.87 16.56 -6.47
C PRO A 113 5.57 15.79 -6.68
N ASN A 114 5.01 15.81 -7.89
CA ASN A 114 3.90 14.94 -8.28
C ASN A 114 4.37 13.93 -9.35
N ILE A 115 4.72 12.73 -8.89
CA ILE A 115 5.24 11.65 -9.76
C ILE A 115 4.18 11.21 -10.78
N GLN A 116 2.90 11.18 -10.40
CA GLN A 116 1.81 10.75 -11.28
C GLN A 116 1.64 11.72 -12.45
N LEU A 117 1.58 13.02 -12.16
CA LEU A 117 1.50 14.08 -13.17
C LEU A 117 2.72 14.08 -14.08
N PHE A 118 3.92 13.91 -13.51
CA PHE A 118 5.16 13.82 -14.29
C PHE A 118 5.08 12.70 -15.33
N TYR A 119 4.68 11.49 -14.93
CA TYR A 119 4.57 10.38 -15.89
C TYR A 119 3.45 10.59 -16.90
N TYR A 120 2.33 11.19 -16.49
CA TYR A 120 1.21 11.49 -17.38
C TYR A 120 1.63 12.41 -18.53
N GLN A 121 2.30 13.54 -18.23
CA GLN A 121 2.71 14.55 -19.22
C GLN A 121 3.50 13.98 -20.41
N TRP A 122 4.23 12.88 -20.19
CA TRP A 122 5.00 12.20 -21.24
C TRP A 122 4.27 10.98 -21.81
N ASN A 123 3.73 10.12 -20.95
CA ASN A 123 3.21 8.82 -21.38
C ASN A 123 1.85 8.90 -22.08
N VAL A 124 1.06 9.95 -21.84
CA VAL A 124 -0.22 10.16 -22.53
C VAL A 124 -0.04 10.17 -24.06
N TRP A 125 1.02 10.83 -24.55
CA TRP A 125 1.29 10.93 -25.98
C TRP A 125 1.74 9.60 -26.59
N PHE A 126 2.51 8.80 -25.85
CA PHE A 126 2.84 7.45 -26.29
C PHE A 126 1.61 6.54 -26.30
N ALA A 127 0.71 6.66 -25.31
CA ALA A 127 -0.56 5.95 -25.28
C ALA A 127 -1.47 6.32 -26.47
N VAL A 128 -1.58 7.61 -26.81
CA VAL A 128 -2.27 8.11 -28.01
C VAL A 128 -1.69 7.45 -29.26
N LEU A 129 -0.37 7.48 -29.41
CA LEU A 129 0.32 6.85 -30.55
C LEU A 129 0.02 5.35 -30.61
N PHE A 130 0.06 4.62 -29.50
CA PHE A 130 -0.30 3.20 -29.50
C PHE A 130 -1.73 2.95 -29.96
N GLY A 131 -2.71 3.75 -29.48
CA GLY A 131 -4.11 3.64 -29.90
C GLY A 131 -4.28 3.80 -31.42
N LEU A 132 -3.70 4.88 -31.97
CA LEU A 132 -3.75 5.20 -33.40
C LEU A 132 -3.03 4.15 -34.26
N LEU A 133 -1.80 3.79 -33.90
CA LEU A 133 -0.98 2.82 -34.64
C LEU A 133 -1.59 1.41 -34.60
N SER A 134 -2.16 1.02 -33.47
CA SER A 134 -2.89 -0.25 -33.31
C SER A 134 -4.08 -0.32 -34.29
N GLY A 135 -4.84 0.77 -34.43
CA GLY A 135 -5.96 0.84 -35.37
C GLY A 135 -5.51 0.82 -36.84
N ILE A 136 -4.60 1.72 -37.23
CA ILE A 136 -4.13 1.87 -38.62
C ILE A 136 -3.34 0.63 -39.08
N GLY A 137 -2.50 0.08 -38.21
CA GLY A 137 -1.61 -1.04 -38.50
C GLY A 137 -2.36 -2.31 -38.93
N GLN A 138 -3.51 -2.60 -38.32
CA GLN A 138 -4.31 -3.77 -38.70
C GLN A 138 -4.88 -3.66 -40.13
N PHE A 139 -5.34 -2.48 -40.55
CA PHE A 139 -5.86 -2.29 -41.92
C PHE A 139 -4.77 -2.54 -42.97
N LEU A 140 -3.56 -2.06 -42.70
CA LEU A 140 -2.39 -2.28 -43.56
C LEU A 140 -1.94 -3.74 -43.56
N TRP A 141 -1.92 -4.40 -42.39
CA TRP A 141 -1.55 -5.80 -42.25
C TRP A 141 -2.48 -6.74 -43.02
N TRP A 142 -3.80 -6.55 -42.87
CA TRP A 142 -4.81 -7.39 -43.52
C TRP A 142 -5.12 -6.98 -44.96
N LYS A 143 -4.57 -5.87 -45.46
CA LYS A 143 -4.85 -5.31 -46.78
C LYS A 143 -6.36 -5.22 -47.04
N MET A 144 -7.08 -4.66 -46.06
CA MET A 144 -8.53 -4.58 -46.08
C MET A 144 -9.01 -3.79 -47.30
N ASP A 145 -9.94 -4.40 -48.03
CA ASP A 145 -10.55 -3.88 -49.25
C ASP A 145 -9.56 -3.20 -50.20
N ARG A 146 -8.71 -4.02 -50.85
CA ARG A 146 -7.73 -3.60 -51.90
C ARG A 146 -8.29 -2.70 -53.02
N LYS A 147 -9.61 -2.53 -53.13
CA LYS A 147 -10.27 -1.64 -54.10
C LYS A 147 -10.44 -0.21 -53.58
N LYS A 148 -10.33 0.02 -52.27
CA LYS A 148 -10.51 1.31 -51.59
C LYS A 148 -9.15 1.85 -51.16
N SER A 149 -9.04 3.17 -51.05
CA SER A 149 -7.87 3.78 -50.41
C SER A 149 -7.87 3.48 -48.90
N LEU A 150 -6.71 3.60 -48.26
CA LEU A 150 -6.61 3.43 -46.80
C LEU A 150 -7.52 4.42 -46.06
N ALA A 151 -7.63 5.66 -46.55
CA ALA A 151 -8.49 6.68 -45.96
C ALA A 151 -9.97 6.28 -46.02
N ASP A 152 -10.44 5.76 -47.15
CA ASP A 152 -11.83 5.29 -47.30
C ASP A 152 -12.14 4.10 -46.38
N ALA A 153 -11.15 3.23 -46.16
CA ALA A 153 -11.30 2.09 -45.27
C ALA A 153 -11.34 2.53 -43.79
N LEU A 154 -10.54 3.53 -43.41
CA LEU A 154 -10.48 4.07 -42.06
C LEU A 154 -11.60 5.07 -41.72
N PHE A 155 -12.28 5.61 -42.72
CA PHE A 155 -13.32 6.63 -42.51
C PHE A 155 -14.43 6.15 -41.55
N ARG A 156 -14.88 4.91 -41.71
CA ARG A 156 -15.94 4.33 -40.87
C ARG A 156 -15.51 4.21 -39.39
N PRO A 157 -14.40 3.52 -39.04
CA PRO A 157 -13.97 3.46 -37.63
C PRO A 157 -13.55 4.83 -37.07
N PHE A 158 -13.02 5.73 -37.90
CA PHE A 158 -12.76 7.12 -37.52
C PHE A 158 -14.05 7.83 -37.08
N LEU A 159 -15.10 7.77 -37.91
CA LEU A 159 -16.39 8.39 -37.60
C LEU A 159 -17.03 7.79 -36.34
N ILE A 160 -16.98 6.46 -36.18
CA ILE A 160 -17.46 5.80 -34.95
C ILE A 160 -16.67 6.28 -33.74
N GLY A 161 -15.33 6.37 -33.86
CA GLY A 161 -14.46 6.87 -32.79
C GLY A 161 -14.79 8.30 -32.39
N ILE A 162 -14.98 9.22 -33.36
CA ILE A 162 -15.36 10.62 -33.09
C ILE A 162 -16.72 10.69 -32.41
N VAL A 163 -17.75 10.02 -32.95
CA VAL A 163 -19.10 10.06 -32.37
C VAL A 163 -19.12 9.51 -30.95
N ALA A 164 -18.44 8.38 -30.72
CA ALA A 164 -18.31 7.78 -29.39
C ALA A 164 -17.53 8.70 -28.43
N CYS A 165 -16.46 9.34 -28.90
CA CYS A 165 -15.70 10.31 -28.11
C CYS A 165 -16.57 11.50 -27.69
N CYS A 166 -17.26 12.14 -28.64
CA CYS A 166 -18.15 13.27 -28.35
C CYS A 166 -19.27 12.86 -27.39
N ALA A 167 -19.90 11.69 -27.61
CA ALA A 167 -20.91 11.18 -26.70
C ALA A 167 -20.36 10.94 -25.29
N THR A 168 -19.14 10.44 -25.18
CA THR A 168 -18.50 10.16 -23.89
C THR A 168 -18.13 11.45 -23.16
N VAL A 169 -17.56 12.44 -23.86
CA VAL A 169 -17.27 13.77 -23.30
C VAL A 169 -18.55 14.45 -22.80
N ILE A 170 -19.64 14.38 -23.57
CA ILE A 170 -20.95 14.90 -23.12
C ILE A 170 -21.43 14.17 -21.85
N LEU A 171 -21.28 12.84 -21.79
CA LEU A 171 -21.67 12.07 -20.60
C LEU A 171 -20.83 12.45 -19.37
N LEU A 172 -19.53 12.66 -19.53
CA LEU A 172 -18.64 13.10 -18.45
C LEU A 172 -19.04 14.47 -17.93
N ALA A 173 -19.31 15.42 -18.84
CA ALA A 173 -19.80 16.74 -18.48
C ALA A 173 -21.18 16.70 -17.78
N LEU A 174 -22.07 15.76 -18.15
CA LEU A 174 -23.35 15.58 -17.47
C LEU A 174 -23.25 14.92 -16.09
N GLN A 175 -22.11 14.29 -15.78
CA GLN A 175 -21.85 13.61 -14.52
C GLN A 175 -20.91 14.41 -13.60
N ASP A 176 -20.54 15.64 -13.99
CA ASP A 176 -19.54 16.47 -13.31
C ASP A 176 -18.25 15.69 -13.01
N MET A 177 -17.81 14.87 -13.99
CA MET A 177 -16.59 14.08 -13.89
C MET A 177 -15.42 14.84 -14.50
N ASP A 178 -14.68 15.57 -13.67
CA ASP A 178 -13.50 16.31 -14.08
C ASP A 178 -12.27 15.40 -14.18
N PHE A 179 -11.38 15.73 -15.12
CA PHE A 179 -10.12 15.02 -15.26
C PHE A 179 -9.14 15.41 -14.13
N ALA A 180 -8.47 14.43 -13.53
CA ALA A 180 -7.69 14.58 -12.29
C ALA A 180 -6.62 15.68 -12.33
N PHE A 181 -6.06 15.99 -13.51
CA PHE A 181 -5.01 17.01 -13.66
C PHE A 181 -5.50 18.34 -14.24
N GLU A 182 -6.78 18.48 -14.57
CA GLU A 182 -7.33 19.68 -15.21
C GLU A 182 -7.14 20.94 -14.36
N GLY A 183 -7.44 20.83 -13.05
CA GLY A 183 -7.22 21.90 -12.09
C GLY A 183 -5.74 22.32 -11.99
N ILE A 184 -4.82 21.35 -12.03
CA ILE A 184 -3.37 21.62 -11.97
C ILE A 184 -2.92 22.40 -13.20
N PHE A 185 -3.37 22.02 -14.40
CA PHE A 185 -3.02 22.75 -15.62
C PHE A 185 -3.56 24.19 -15.60
N ALA A 186 -4.78 24.38 -15.08
CA ALA A 186 -5.37 25.71 -14.92
C ALA A 186 -4.57 26.59 -13.94
N GLU A 187 -4.14 26.03 -12.81
CA GLU A 187 -3.30 26.71 -11.82
C GLU A 187 -1.93 27.08 -12.38
N GLU A 188 -1.26 26.18 -13.12
CA GLU A 188 0.01 26.47 -13.79
C GLU A 188 -0.12 27.64 -14.77
N LEU A 189 -1.22 27.69 -15.54
CA LEU A 189 -1.50 28.81 -16.46
C LEU A 189 -1.79 30.10 -15.70
N ALA A 190 -2.54 30.04 -14.60
CA ALA A 190 -2.82 31.21 -13.75
C ALA A 190 -1.54 31.78 -13.14
N ALA A 191 -0.66 30.93 -12.62
CA ALA A 191 0.65 31.31 -12.09
C ALA A 191 1.54 31.94 -13.17
N ALA A 192 1.56 31.37 -14.38
CA ALA A 192 2.32 31.93 -15.50
C ALA A 192 1.78 33.31 -15.91
N LYS A 193 0.46 33.49 -15.96
CA LYS A 193 -0.17 34.80 -16.22
C LYS A 193 0.19 35.83 -15.16
N ALA A 194 0.20 35.43 -13.89
CA ALA A 194 0.57 36.29 -12.76
C ALA A 194 2.03 36.76 -12.83
N SER A 195 2.92 36.00 -13.46
CA SER A 195 4.34 36.38 -13.63
C SER A 195 4.55 37.63 -14.50
N GLY A 196 3.55 38.00 -15.34
CA GLY A 196 3.63 39.14 -16.26
C GLY A 196 4.60 38.98 -17.43
N ASN A 197 5.31 37.85 -17.54
CA ASN A 197 6.26 37.60 -18.63
C ASN A 197 5.57 36.96 -19.84
N PHE A 198 5.58 37.68 -20.97
CA PHE A 198 4.93 37.27 -22.22
C PHE A 198 5.39 35.89 -22.72
N LEU A 199 6.69 35.60 -22.71
CA LEU A 199 7.20 34.32 -23.20
C LEU A 199 6.74 33.16 -22.31
N THR A 200 6.81 33.33 -20.98
CA THR A 200 6.34 32.31 -20.03
C THR A 200 4.85 32.08 -20.13
N THR A 201 4.06 33.15 -20.29
CA THR A 201 2.61 33.07 -20.47
C THR A 201 2.26 32.39 -21.78
N GLY A 202 2.96 32.73 -22.88
CA GLY A 202 2.76 32.13 -24.19
C GLY A 202 3.05 30.63 -24.18
N LEU A 203 4.18 30.21 -23.58
CA LEU A 203 4.52 28.79 -23.43
C LEU A 203 3.52 28.06 -22.52
N ALA A 204 3.05 28.69 -21.44
CA ALA A 204 2.05 28.11 -20.55
C ALA A 204 0.69 27.92 -21.26
N TYR A 205 0.27 28.84 -22.12
CA TYR A 205 -0.93 28.66 -22.94
C TYR A 205 -0.81 27.47 -23.89
N ILE A 206 0.33 27.33 -24.57
CA ILE A 206 0.59 26.18 -25.43
C ILE A 206 0.52 24.90 -24.61
N LYS A 207 1.25 24.83 -23.48
CA LYS A 207 1.23 23.67 -22.59
C LYS A 207 -0.19 23.34 -22.11
N PHE A 208 -0.95 24.35 -21.70
CA PHE A 208 -2.33 24.19 -21.23
C PHE A 208 -3.21 23.59 -22.32
N VAL A 209 -3.21 24.14 -23.55
CA VAL A 209 -4.03 23.61 -24.66
C VAL A 209 -3.65 22.18 -25.00
N PHE A 210 -2.35 21.86 -25.03
CA PHE A 210 -1.92 20.48 -25.31
C PHE A 210 -2.30 19.51 -24.20
N MET A 211 -2.12 19.88 -22.93
CA MET A 211 -2.38 18.99 -21.80
C MET A 211 -3.86 18.86 -21.46
N ALA A 212 -4.62 19.95 -21.54
CA ALA A 212 -6.07 19.97 -21.29
C ALA A 212 -6.89 19.29 -22.39
N LEU A 213 -6.28 18.96 -23.54
CA LEU A 213 -6.91 18.15 -24.58
C LEU A 213 -6.37 16.71 -24.64
N SER A 214 -5.41 16.37 -23.76
CA SER A 214 -4.64 15.14 -23.92
C SER A 214 -5.43 13.89 -23.53
N ASP A 215 -6.35 13.99 -22.58
CA ASP A 215 -7.27 12.92 -22.22
C ASP A 215 -8.36 12.71 -23.28
N GLU A 216 -8.92 13.75 -23.92
CA GLU A 216 -9.87 13.56 -25.04
C GLU A 216 -9.19 13.00 -26.27
N ILE A 217 -7.94 13.41 -26.56
CA ILE A 217 -7.16 12.83 -27.66
C ILE A 217 -6.87 11.35 -27.36
N LEU A 218 -6.55 10.99 -26.12
CA LEU A 218 -6.36 9.60 -25.70
C LEU A 218 -7.67 8.79 -25.74
N LEU A 219 -8.78 9.39 -25.32
CA LEU A 219 -10.11 8.82 -25.39
C LEU A 219 -10.47 8.48 -26.84
N PHE A 220 -10.33 9.46 -27.73
CA PHE A 220 -10.53 9.27 -29.17
C PHE A 220 -9.61 8.19 -29.72
N ALA A 221 -8.30 8.23 -29.42
CA ALA A 221 -7.34 7.24 -29.93
C ALA A 221 -7.68 5.82 -29.47
N SER A 222 -8.13 5.66 -28.22
CA SER A 222 -8.53 4.37 -27.63
C SER A 222 -9.82 3.85 -28.26
N LEU A 223 -10.85 4.69 -28.38
CA LEU A 223 -12.12 4.35 -29.02
C LEU A 223 -11.96 4.05 -30.51
N PHE A 224 -11.16 4.86 -31.22
CA PHE A 224 -10.78 4.60 -32.60
C PHE A 224 -10.06 3.25 -32.72
N SER A 225 -9.13 2.94 -31.83
CA SER A 225 -8.45 1.65 -31.81
C SER A 225 -9.44 0.50 -31.69
N VAL A 226 -10.36 0.57 -30.71
CA VAL A 226 -11.40 -0.46 -30.53
C VAL A 226 -12.29 -0.57 -31.77
N ALA A 227 -12.76 0.55 -32.33
CA ALA A 227 -13.63 0.57 -33.49
C ALA A 227 -12.94 0.02 -34.74
N ALA A 228 -11.70 0.45 -35.02
CA ALA A 228 -10.90 0.01 -36.15
C ALA A 228 -10.62 -1.49 -36.08
N ASN A 229 -10.16 -1.97 -34.93
CA ASN A 229 -9.88 -3.38 -34.73
C ASN A 229 -11.16 -4.25 -34.77
N THR A 230 -12.29 -3.72 -34.29
CA THR A 230 -13.58 -4.40 -34.41
C THR A 230 -14.04 -4.49 -35.86
N ASP A 231 -13.85 -3.44 -36.66
CA ASP A 231 -14.21 -3.46 -38.09
C ASP A 231 -13.33 -4.43 -38.90
N VAL A 232 -12.04 -4.50 -38.57
CA VAL A 232 -11.12 -5.54 -39.07
C VAL A 232 -11.64 -6.93 -38.72
N LEU A 233 -11.98 -7.16 -37.45
CA LEU A 233 -12.45 -8.45 -36.97
C LEU A 233 -13.73 -8.87 -37.70
N MET A 234 -14.72 -7.97 -37.79
CA MET A 234 -15.97 -8.22 -38.50
C MET A 234 -15.75 -8.51 -39.99
N SER A 235 -14.81 -7.81 -40.63
CA SER A 235 -14.43 -8.06 -42.02
C SER A 235 -13.79 -9.43 -42.22
N LEU A 236 -12.94 -9.88 -41.27
CA LEU A 236 -12.33 -11.21 -41.30
C LEU A 236 -13.37 -12.32 -41.08
N LEU A 237 -14.31 -12.13 -40.16
CA LEU A 237 -15.38 -13.08 -39.88
C LEU A 237 -16.34 -13.25 -41.07
N ARG A 238 -16.63 -12.17 -41.81
CA ARG A 238 -17.48 -12.21 -43.00
C ARG A 238 -16.84 -12.91 -44.21
N LYS A 239 -15.51 -12.92 -44.34
CA LYS A 239 -14.82 -13.40 -45.54
C LYS A 239 -14.59 -14.93 -45.61
N ASN A 240 -14.57 -15.69 -44.49
CA ASN A 240 -14.64 -17.19 -44.49
C ASN A 240 -14.63 -17.79 -43.05
N ARG A 241 -15.00 -19.08 -42.88
CA ARG A 241 -14.77 -19.85 -41.63
C ARG A 241 -13.28 -19.94 -41.22
N LYS A 242 -12.35 -19.76 -42.17
CA LYS A 242 -10.91 -19.61 -41.88
C LYS A 242 -10.57 -18.29 -41.16
N GLY A 243 -11.43 -17.27 -41.21
CA GLY A 243 -11.27 -16.00 -40.48
C GLY A 243 -11.23 -16.20 -38.96
N LEU A 244 -12.01 -17.16 -38.43
CA LEU A 244 -11.96 -17.55 -37.01
C LEU A 244 -10.58 -18.08 -36.58
N LYS A 245 -9.83 -18.70 -37.49
CA LYS A 245 -8.48 -19.19 -37.15
C LYS A 245 -7.49 -18.05 -37.01
N VAL A 246 -7.71 -16.92 -37.71
CA VAL A 246 -6.70 -15.86 -37.89
C VAL A 246 -6.99 -14.60 -37.07
N MET A 247 -8.14 -14.56 -36.39
CA MET A 247 -8.62 -13.40 -35.61
C MET A 247 -7.81 -13.07 -34.35
N GLY A 248 -6.99 -13.98 -33.84
CA GLY A 248 -6.32 -13.81 -32.54
C GLY A 248 -5.52 -12.50 -32.44
N GLY A 249 -4.82 -12.10 -33.51
CA GLY A 249 -4.08 -10.83 -33.54
C GLY A 249 -5.00 -9.61 -33.41
N THR A 250 -6.13 -9.58 -34.14
CA THR A 250 -7.08 -8.47 -34.04
C THR A 250 -7.77 -8.41 -32.68
N VAL A 251 -8.09 -9.56 -32.07
CA VAL A 251 -8.67 -9.63 -30.72
C VAL A 251 -7.69 -9.06 -29.67
N VAL A 252 -6.39 -9.35 -29.80
CA VAL A 252 -5.35 -8.73 -28.95
C VAL A 252 -5.41 -7.21 -29.01
N HIS A 253 -5.52 -6.64 -30.22
CA HIS A 253 -5.56 -5.19 -30.40
C HIS A 253 -6.87 -4.55 -29.92
N ILE A 254 -8.01 -5.24 -30.01
CA ILE A 254 -9.27 -4.79 -29.36
C ILE A 254 -9.07 -4.74 -27.84
N GLY A 255 -8.53 -5.82 -27.26
CA GLY A 255 -8.25 -5.88 -25.82
C GLY A 255 -7.29 -4.78 -25.37
N PHE A 256 -6.25 -4.49 -26.16
CA PHE A 256 -5.34 -3.38 -25.90
C PHE A 256 -6.02 -2.00 -25.94
N GLY A 257 -6.90 -1.75 -26.93
CA GLY A 257 -7.69 -0.51 -26.99
C GLY A 257 -8.64 -0.34 -25.79
N LEU A 258 -9.30 -1.42 -25.35
CA LEU A 258 -10.12 -1.42 -24.13
C LEU A 258 -9.27 -1.20 -22.87
N MET A 259 -8.05 -1.74 -22.85
CA MET A 259 -7.11 -1.55 -21.75
C MET A 259 -6.69 -0.09 -21.63
N LEU A 260 -6.36 0.59 -22.74
CA LEU A 260 -6.07 2.03 -22.74
C LEU A 260 -7.26 2.86 -22.23
N LEU A 261 -8.47 2.54 -22.70
CA LEU A 261 -9.70 3.19 -22.24
C LEU A 261 -9.95 2.97 -20.74
N GLY A 262 -9.71 1.76 -20.25
CA GLY A 262 -9.78 1.43 -18.84
C GLY A 262 -8.76 2.18 -17.99
N MET A 263 -7.51 2.29 -18.44
CA MET A 263 -6.47 3.08 -17.75
C MET A 263 -6.85 4.55 -17.67
N LEU A 264 -7.36 5.13 -18.77
CA LEU A 264 -7.81 6.51 -18.83
C LEU A 264 -8.89 6.77 -17.77
N PHE A 265 -9.93 5.94 -17.69
CA PHE A 265 -10.99 6.14 -16.70
C PHE A 265 -10.52 5.87 -15.26
N SER A 266 -9.86 4.73 -15.01
CA SER A 266 -9.53 4.31 -13.65
C SER A 266 -8.45 5.14 -12.95
N SER A 267 -7.67 5.91 -13.72
CA SER A 267 -6.57 6.73 -13.21
C SER A 267 -6.69 8.20 -13.58
N GLY A 268 -7.45 8.54 -14.63
CA GLY A 268 -7.66 9.91 -15.07
C GLY A 268 -8.86 10.59 -14.43
N TYR A 269 -9.84 9.81 -13.95
CA TYR A 269 -11.05 10.32 -13.30
C TYR A 269 -11.25 9.65 -11.93
N ASP A 270 -10.15 9.24 -11.27
CA ASP A 270 -10.26 8.75 -9.90
C ASP A 270 -10.49 9.90 -8.91
N GLU A 271 -11.23 9.60 -7.86
CA GLU A 271 -11.67 10.60 -6.90
C GLU A 271 -11.28 10.16 -5.49
N VAL A 272 -10.62 11.05 -4.75
CA VAL A 272 -10.38 10.84 -3.32
C VAL A 272 -11.66 11.15 -2.56
N ILE A 273 -12.30 10.10 -2.04
CA ILE A 273 -13.56 10.26 -1.28
C ILE A 273 -13.31 10.46 0.21
N SER A 274 -12.11 10.24 0.72
CA SER A 274 -11.72 10.52 2.11
C SER A 274 -11.36 11.99 2.35
N LYS A 275 -12.24 12.92 1.95
CA LYS A 275 -11.98 14.35 2.13
C LYS A 275 -12.11 14.76 3.60
N ASN A 276 -11.05 15.34 4.15
CA ASN A 276 -11.00 15.77 5.53
C ASN A 276 -11.73 17.11 5.73
N ILE A 277 -12.70 17.12 6.65
CA ILE A 277 -13.44 18.34 7.02
C ILE A 277 -12.63 19.21 7.99
N ASN A 278 -11.67 18.62 8.72
CA ASN A 278 -10.79 19.33 9.63
C ASN A 278 -9.30 19.01 9.37
N PRO A 279 -8.70 19.53 8.27
CA PRO A 279 -7.31 19.25 7.91
C PRO A 279 -6.27 19.57 9.00
N ASN A 280 -6.60 20.48 9.93
CA ASN A 280 -5.72 20.87 11.03
C ASN A 280 -5.45 19.73 12.03
N GLU A 281 -6.29 18.67 12.05
CA GLU A 281 -6.03 17.48 12.86
C GLU A 281 -4.81 16.69 12.37
N LEU A 282 -4.38 16.91 11.11
CA LEU A 282 -3.24 16.27 10.47
C LEU A 282 -2.06 17.24 10.32
N ALA A 283 -1.77 18.06 11.34
CA ALA A 283 -0.79 19.14 11.25
C ALA A 283 0.61 18.73 10.75
N GLY A 284 1.01 17.46 10.94
CA GLY A 284 2.29 16.90 10.47
C GLY A 284 2.30 16.36 9.02
N PHE A 285 1.18 16.32 8.32
CA PHE A 285 1.09 15.83 6.94
C PHE A 285 1.36 16.94 5.92
N PRO A 286 1.77 16.61 4.68
CA PRO A 286 1.72 17.55 3.54
C PRO A 286 0.30 18.12 3.34
N GLU A 287 0.17 19.38 2.89
CA GLU A 287 -1.14 20.06 2.77
C GLU A 287 -2.16 19.32 1.90
N ASP A 288 -1.72 18.75 0.78
CA ASP A 288 -2.54 17.91 -0.09
C ASP A 288 -2.99 16.62 0.62
N GLU A 289 -2.10 16.00 1.39
CA GLU A 289 -2.42 14.83 2.20
C GLU A 289 -3.35 15.15 3.37
N LYS A 290 -3.26 16.33 4.00
CA LYS A 290 -4.18 16.72 5.08
C LYS A 290 -5.63 16.72 4.63
N VAL A 291 -5.88 17.12 3.38
CA VAL A 291 -7.21 17.20 2.79
C VAL A 291 -7.69 15.83 2.29
N ASP A 292 -6.77 15.00 1.80
CA ASP A 292 -7.10 13.71 1.18
C ASP A 292 -7.20 12.53 2.16
N ASN A 293 -6.77 12.73 3.41
CA ASN A 293 -6.74 11.70 4.44
C ASN A 293 -7.66 12.03 5.60
N ILE A 294 -8.26 11.01 6.20
CA ILE A 294 -9.07 11.16 7.42
C ILE A 294 -8.43 10.41 8.58
N LEU A 295 -8.43 11.03 9.76
CA LEU A 295 -8.08 10.37 11.02
C LEU A 295 -9.29 9.57 11.51
N LEU A 296 -9.09 8.30 11.88
CA LEU A 296 -10.14 7.44 12.41
C LEU A 296 -9.73 6.89 13.79
N PRO A 297 -10.25 7.46 14.88
CA PRO A 297 -10.15 6.85 16.19
C PRO A 297 -10.97 5.55 16.24
N LYS A 298 -10.52 4.57 17.02
CA LYS A 298 -11.22 3.30 17.19
C LYS A 298 -12.66 3.51 17.66
N ASN A 299 -13.58 2.77 17.04
CA ASN A 299 -15.02 2.80 17.29
C ASN A 299 -15.69 4.16 17.08
N MET A 300 -14.99 5.15 16.50
CA MET A 300 -15.56 6.42 16.13
C MET A 300 -15.98 6.38 14.65
N THR A 301 -17.27 6.57 14.41
CA THR A 301 -17.79 6.68 13.03
C THR A 301 -17.57 8.10 12.51
N ARG A 302 -16.96 8.19 11.31
CA ARG A 302 -16.84 9.43 10.54
C ARG A 302 -17.62 9.33 9.24
N ARG A 303 -18.08 10.47 8.74
CA ARG A 303 -18.78 10.59 7.46
C ARG A 303 -17.82 11.07 6.39
N ILE A 304 -17.85 10.38 5.26
CA ILE A 304 -17.19 10.79 4.01
C ILE A 304 -18.21 10.77 2.87
N PRO A 305 -17.93 11.44 1.74
CA PRO A 305 -18.72 11.28 0.51
C PRO A 305 -19.18 9.84 0.25
N GLY A 306 -20.49 9.62 0.33
CA GLY A 306 -21.15 8.34 0.05
C GLY A 306 -21.12 7.27 1.16
N TYR A 307 -20.33 7.43 2.23
CA TYR A 307 -20.17 6.39 3.25
C TYR A 307 -20.03 6.93 4.69
N GLU A 308 -20.49 6.14 5.65
CA GLU A 308 -20.05 6.18 7.04
C GLU A 308 -18.93 5.16 7.23
N VAL A 309 -17.85 5.57 7.89
CA VAL A 309 -16.61 4.78 8.04
C VAL A 309 -16.24 4.70 9.51
N THR A 310 -15.97 3.49 9.99
CA THR A 310 -15.61 3.24 11.38
C THR A 310 -14.40 2.33 11.45
N TYR A 311 -13.36 2.77 12.15
CA TYR A 311 -12.23 1.91 12.47
C TYR A 311 -12.61 0.97 13.62
N LEU A 312 -12.56 -0.34 13.39
CA LEU A 312 -12.96 -1.36 14.37
C LEU A 312 -11.81 -1.82 15.27
N GLY A 313 -10.58 -1.44 14.96
CA GLY A 313 -9.38 -1.89 15.66
C GLY A 313 -8.46 -2.75 14.81
N LYS A 314 -7.25 -2.93 15.33
CA LYS A 314 -6.24 -3.87 14.84
C LYS A 314 -6.73 -5.31 15.02
N VAL A 315 -6.42 -6.16 14.06
CA VAL A 315 -6.76 -7.59 14.11
C VAL A 315 -5.70 -8.31 14.93
N GLU A 316 -6.09 -8.71 16.13
CA GLU A 316 -5.25 -9.47 17.05
C GLU A 316 -5.56 -10.97 16.96
N ALA A 317 -4.63 -11.81 17.40
CA ALA A 317 -4.83 -13.25 17.43
C ALA A 317 -5.67 -13.63 18.66
N GLU A 318 -6.77 -14.36 18.44
CA GLU A 318 -7.68 -14.78 19.52
C GLU A 318 -7.53 -16.28 19.85
N PRO A 319 -7.44 -16.65 21.14
CA PRO A 319 -7.39 -18.06 21.55
C PRO A 319 -8.77 -18.75 21.39
N PRO A 320 -8.83 -20.09 21.24
CA PRO A 320 -7.71 -21.01 21.19
C PRO A 320 -7.00 -21.05 19.82
N VAL A 321 -5.69 -21.29 19.84
CA VAL A 321 -4.89 -21.46 18.63
C VAL A 321 -4.88 -22.92 18.14
N SER A 322 -4.80 -23.09 16.83
CA SER A 322 -4.75 -24.40 16.16
C SER A 322 -3.72 -24.44 15.03
N HIS A 323 -3.45 -25.63 14.47
CA HIS A 323 -2.56 -25.81 13.31
C HIS A 323 -1.15 -25.22 13.51
N LEU A 324 -0.60 -25.39 14.72
CA LEU A 324 0.73 -24.91 15.10
C LEU A 324 1.83 -25.67 14.31
N ARG A 325 2.69 -24.94 13.59
CA ARG A 325 3.81 -25.51 12.84
C ARG A 325 5.01 -24.56 12.81
N ILE A 326 6.22 -25.07 13.01
CA ILE A 326 7.47 -24.32 12.83
C ILE A 326 7.76 -24.16 11.32
N ILE A 327 8.08 -22.94 10.90
CA ILE A 327 8.43 -22.58 9.52
C ILE A 327 9.93 -22.33 9.38
N GLU A 328 10.52 -21.62 10.33
CA GLU A 328 11.95 -21.28 10.36
C GLU A 328 12.49 -21.49 11.77
N GLU A 329 13.75 -21.90 11.89
CA GLU A 329 14.37 -22.26 13.15
C GLU A 329 15.86 -21.96 13.13
N ASN A 330 16.32 -21.13 14.06
CA ASN A 330 17.71 -20.77 14.27
C ASN A 330 18.15 -21.14 15.70
N ALA A 331 19.42 -20.91 16.03
CA ALA A 331 19.97 -21.22 17.35
C ALA A 331 19.25 -20.48 18.50
N ASP A 332 18.82 -19.24 18.27
CA ASP A 332 18.27 -18.37 19.33
C ASP A 332 16.74 -18.31 19.35
N ALA A 333 16.10 -18.48 18.19
CA ALA A 333 14.66 -18.30 18.03
C ALA A 333 14.08 -19.22 16.95
N PHE A 334 12.77 -19.46 17.02
CA PHE A 334 12.02 -20.17 15.99
C PHE A 334 10.79 -19.37 15.60
N LYS A 335 10.45 -19.43 14.31
CA LYS A 335 9.25 -18.84 13.73
C LYS A 335 8.21 -19.93 13.55
N LEU A 336 7.07 -19.77 14.21
CA LEU A 336 5.93 -20.66 14.10
C LEU A 336 4.78 -20.00 13.35
N LYS A 337 3.85 -20.81 12.84
CA LYS A 337 2.60 -20.39 12.24
C LYS A 337 1.45 -21.16 12.85
N PHE A 338 0.34 -20.47 13.07
CA PHE A 338 -0.84 -20.99 13.74
C PHE A 338 -2.11 -20.30 13.23
N LYS A 339 -3.25 -20.88 13.55
CA LYS A 339 -4.57 -20.29 13.31
C LYS A 339 -5.19 -19.85 14.63
N ASP A 340 -5.88 -18.72 14.64
CA ASP A 340 -6.75 -18.32 15.75
C ASP A 340 -8.07 -19.13 15.76
N LYS A 341 -8.96 -18.82 16.71
CA LYS A 341 -10.30 -19.43 16.80
C LYS A 341 -11.19 -19.19 15.57
N HIS A 342 -10.93 -18.13 14.82
CA HIS A 342 -11.69 -17.75 13.62
C HIS A 342 -11.09 -18.34 12.33
N GLY A 343 -9.97 -19.06 12.44
CA GLY A 343 -9.27 -19.70 11.33
C GLY A 343 -8.29 -18.80 10.57
N ASN A 344 -8.03 -17.59 11.06
CA ASN A 344 -7.06 -16.64 10.51
C ASN A 344 -5.63 -17.09 10.80
N TRP A 345 -4.74 -16.98 9.83
CA TRP A 345 -3.34 -17.36 9.99
C TRP A 345 -2.51 -16.26 10.64
N TYR A 346 -1.71 -16.65 11.63
CA TYR A 346 -0.70 -15.83 12.27
C TYR A 346 0.65 -16.55 12.27
N ALA A 347 1.73 -15.78 12.26
CA ALA A 347 3.08 -16.25 12.47
C ALA A 347 3.68 -15.54 13.67
N ALA A 348 4.42 -16.24 14.52
CA ALA A 348 5.09 -15.62 15.65
C ALA A 348 6.54 -16.07 15.76
N VAL A 349 7.41 -15.17 16.18
CA VAL A 349 8.81 -15.47 16.50
C VAL A 349 8.94 -15.62 18.01
N MET A 350 9.49 -16.75 18.45
CA MET A 350 9.61 -17.10 19.86
C MET A 350 11.06 -17.45 20.20
N PRO A 351 11.53 -17.12 21.42
CA PRO A 351 12.85 -17.51 21.88
C PRO A 351 12.92 -19.03 22.05
N ARG A 352 13.95 -19.66 21.48
CA ARG A 352 14.10 -21.12 21.48
C ARG A 352 14.28 -21.69 22.89
N GLY A 353 15.17 -21.08 23.68
CA GLY A 353 15.59 -21.62 24.99
C GLY A 353 14.46 -21.81 26.00
N VAL A 354 13.35 -21.07 25.87
CA VAL A 354 12.18 -21.17 26.76
C VAL A 354 11.34 -22.40 26.45
N PHE A 355 11.32 -22.84 25.20
CA PHE A 355 10.40 -23.86 24.70
C PHE A 355 11.10 -25.16 24.28
N LEU A 356 12.28 -25.49 24.82
CA LEU A 356 12.92 -26.77 24.56
C LEU A 356 12.32 -27.89 25.41
N LYS A 357 12.10 -29.06 24.81
CA LYS A 357 11.79 -30.30 25.55
C LYS A 357 12.97 -30.60 26.49
N ASN A 358 12.71 -30.61 27.79
CA ASN A 358 13.64 -30.88 28.91
C ASN A 358 14.49 -29.71 29.46
N SER A 359 13.98 -28.47 29.52
CA SER A 359 14.62 -27.39 30.30
C SER A 359 14.59 -27.59 31.84
N GLN A 360 14.16 -28.75 32.33
CA GLN A 360 14.31 -29.20 33.72
C GLN A 360 14.96 -30.59 33.78
N ALA A 361 16.22 -30.73 33.38
CA ALA A 361 17.10 -31.83 33.80
C ALA A 361 18.59 -31.51 33.53
N GLU A 362 19.29 -31.13 34.59
CA GLU A 362 20.67 -31.48 34.94
C GLU A 362 21.89 -31.01 34.09
N GLN A 363 22.96 -30.80 34.86
CA GLN A 363 24.31 -30.33 34.55
C GLN A 363 25.10 -31.22 33.55
N PRO A 364 26.18 -30.71 32.94
CA PRO A 364 26.87 -31.39 31.86
C PRO A 364 27.77 -32.51 32.39
N THR A 365 27.45 -33.76 32.06
CA THR A 365 28.45 -34.85 32.11
C THR A 365 28.57 -35.45 30.73
N GLY A 366 29.78 -35.32 30.17
CA GLY A 366 30.07 -35.76 28.83
C GLY A 366 30.00 -37.27 28.68
N HIS A 367 29.50 -37.73 27.54
CA HIS A 367 29.94 -38.94 26.87
C HIS A 367 29.88 -38.69 25.36
N LYS A 368 30.97 -38.99 24.66
CA LYS A 368 31.07 -38.94 23.20
C LYS A 368 30.29 -40.13 22.61
N VAL A 369 29.40 -39.86 21.66
CA VAL A 369 28.92 -40.87 20.71
C VAL A 369 29.04 -40.29 19.29
N GLN A 370 29.67 -41.06 18.41
CA GLN A 370 29.90 -40.72 17.00
C GLN A 370 28.63 -40.87 16.15
N PRO A 371 28.56 -40.18 14.99
CA PRO A 371 27.33 -39.99 14.23
C PRO A 371 27.06 -41.16 13.27
N THR A 372 25.79 -41.55 13.14
CA THR A 372 25.30 -42.27 11.96
C THR A 372 24.58 -41.29 11.05
N ALA A 373 24.95 -41.35 9.78
CA ALA A 373 24.63 -40.41 8.72
C ALA A 373 23.14 -40.30 8.43
N ASP A 374 22.65 -39.06 8.34
CA ASP A 374 21.64 -38.70 7.35
C ASP A 374 21.92 -37.28 6.82
N VAL A 375 21.82 -37.15 5.51
CA VAL A 375 22.31 -36.01 4.72
C VAL A 375 21.29 -34.86 4.75
N GLY A 376 21.69 -33.71 5.29
CA GLY A 376 21.52 -32.42 4.59
C GLY A 376 20.49 -31.40 5.07
N GLN A 377 20.72 -30.77 6.23
CA GLN A 377 20.52 -29.30 6.39
C GLN A 377 21.66 -28.76 7.28
N PRO A 378 22.55 -27.88 6.77
CA PRO A 378 23.55 -27.24 7.61
C PRO A 378 22.83 -26.20 8.47
N ASN A 379 22.91 -26.33 9.81
CA ASN A 379 22.28 -25.47 10.83
C ASN A 379 20.93 -25.92 11.42
N LYS A 380 20.66 -27.22 11.58
CA LYS A 380 19.57 -27.62 12.50
C LYS A 380 20.07 -27.51 13.95
N PRO A 381 19.53 -26.62 14.80
CA PRO A 381 20.06 -26.41 16.14
C PRO A 381 19.70 -27.57 17.08
N GLU A 382 20.52 -27.80 18.13
CA GLU A 382 20.33 -28.91 19.07
C GLU A 382 19.08 -28.71 19.97
N GLY A 383 18.42 -29.81 20.35
CA GLY A 383 17.18 -29.83 21.14
C GLY A 383 15.89 -29.74 20.31
N GLU A 384 14.80 -30.32 20.79
CA GLU A 384 13.48 -30.27 20.12
C GLU A 384 12.57 -29.26 20.82
N VAL A 385 11.87 -28.42 20.05
CA VAL A 385 10.90 -27.46 20.61
C VAL A 385 9.63 -28.19 21.08
N ASP A 386 9.18 -27.91 22.31
CA ASP A 386 7.93 -28.38 22.89
C ASP A 386 6.74 -27.56 22.35
N LEU A 387 6.13 -28.07 21.27
CA LEU A 387 4.96 -27.45 20.64
C LEU A 387 3.73 -27.41 21.57
N ASP A 388 3.61 -28.31 22.55
CA ASP A 388 2.50 -28.32 23.49
C ASP A 388 2.66 -27.23 24.55
N ALA A 389 3.89 -26.94 24.97
CA ALA A 389 4.21 -25.78 25.79
C ALA A 389 3.95 -24.46 25.03
N VAL A 390 4.34 -24.39 23.76
CA VAL A 390 4.06 -23.23 22.90
C VAL A 390 2.57 -23.02 22.72
N LYS A 391 1.81 -24.09 22.45
CA LYS A 391 0.36 -24.01 22.30
C LYS A 391 -0.32 -23.51 23.58
N ARG A 392 0.07 -24.04 24.76
CA ARG A 392 -0.44 -23.55 26.06
C ARG A 392 -0.13 -22.07 26.28
N PHE A 393 1.10 -21.65 25.99
CA PHE A 393 1.48 -20.25 26.08
C PHE A 393 0.62 -19.35 25.18
N LEU A 394 0.40 -19.75 23.93
CA LEU A 394 -0.45 -18.98 23.01
C LEU A 394 -1.91 -18.97 23.47
N ASP A 395 -2.47 -20.10 23.90
CA ASP A 395 -3.85 -20.15 24.38
C ASP A 395 -4.09 -19.24 25.60
N GLU A 396 -3.10 -19.09 26.48
CA GLU A 396 -3.21 -18.29 27.70
C GLU A 396 -2.76 -16.83 27.55
N LYS A 397 -1.73 -16.59 26.73
CA LYS A 397 -0.94 -15.35 26.71
C LYS A 397 -0.70 -14.78 25.32
N VAL A 398 -1.41 -15.21 24.27
CA VAL A 398 -1.26 -14.65 22.91
C VAL A 398 -1.44 -13.12 22.88
N ALA A 399 -2.30 -12.57 23.74
CA ALA A 399 -2.50 -11.12 23.87
C ALA A 399 -1.28 -10.36 24.43
N LEU A 400 -0.31 -11.05 25.06
CA LEU A 400 0.95 -10.44 25.52
C LEU A 400 2.00 -10.36 24.41
N LEU A 401 1.80 -11.04 23.28
CA LEU A 401 2.72 -10.93 22.16
C LEU A 401 2.54 -9.58 21.50
N LYS A 402 3.60 -8.76 21.53
CA LYS A 402 3.65 -7.51 20.78
C LYS A 402 3.39 -7.79 19.28
N PRO A 403 2.74 -6.86 18.56
CA PRO A 403 2.48 -6.99 17.13
C PRO A 403 3.70 -7.27 16.26
N GLY A 404 4.88 -6.70 16.57
CA GLY A 404 6.13 -7.05 15.88
C GLY A 404 6.52 -8.54 16.02
N MET A 405 5.98 -9.23 17.03
CA MET A 405 6.14 -10.67 17.24
C MET A 405 5.01 -11.49 16.61
N LEU A 406 3.99 -10.87 15.99
CA LEU A 406 2.82 -11.49 15.37
C LEU A 406 2.61 -10.98 13.93
N ASN A 407 2.97 -11.81 12.95
CA ASN A 407 2.97 -11.54 11.51
C ASN A 407 3.93 -10.44 11.05
N ASN A 408 4.48 -10.58 9.85
CA ASN A 408 5.21 -9.48 9.18
C ASN A 408 4.28 -8.30 8.83
N ARG A 409 2.96 -8.56 8.80
CA ARG A 409 1.93 -7.60 8.38
C ARG A 409 0.82 -7.55 9.43
N SER A 410 0.58 -6.36 9.97
CA SER A 410 -0.58 -6.06 10.79
C SER A 410 -1.80 -5.79 9.92
N LYS A 411 -2.99 -6.17 10.41
CA LYS A 411 -4.27 -5.89 9.72
C LYS A 411 -5.12 -4.97 10.57
N TYR A 412 -5.80 -4.02 9.92
CA TYR A 412 -6.66 -3.04 10.57
C TYR A 412 -8.06 -3.08 9.94
N LYS A 413 -9.09 -3.36 10.75
CA LYS A 413 -10.46 -3.50 10.26
C LYS A 413 -11.14 -2.16 10.14
N VAL A 414 -11.65 -1.85 8.95
CA VAL A 414 -12.42 -0.62 8.70
C VAL A 414 -13.77 -0.98 8.11
N ALA A 415 -14.83 -0.64 8.82
CA ALA A 415 -16.20 -0.82 8.38
C ALA A 415 -16.66 0.38 7.54
N PHE A 416 -17.35 0.08 6.45
CA PHE A 416 -18.00 1.03 5.56
C PHE A 416 -19.49 0.72 5.51
N GLN A 417 -20.30 1.76 5.61
CA GLN A 417 -21.75 1.70 5.42
C GLN A 417 -22.14 2.76 4.39
N SER A 418 -22.76 2.33 3.28
CA SER A 418 -23.21 3.26 2.25
C SER A 418 -24.37 4.13 2.74
N LEU A 419 -24.27 5.44 2.48
CA LEU A 419 -25.32 6.43 2.78
C LEU A 419 -26.51 6.32 1.82
N SER A 420 -26.30 5.86 0.58
CA SER A 420 -27.35 5.73 -0.43
C SER A 420 -28.10 4.39 -0.33
N ASN A 421 -27.40 3.33 0.08
CA ASN A 421 -27.98 2.02 0.28
C ASN A 421 -27.54 1.43 1.63
N PRO A 422 -28.35 1.57 2.70
CA PRO A 422 -27.99 1.07 4.03
C PRO A 422 -27.73 -0.44 4.12
N ARG A 423 -28.10 -1.23 3.10
CA ARG A 423 -27.79 -2.67 3.03
C ARG A 423 -26.38 -2.95 2.51
N ASP A 424 -25.73 -1.97 1.89
CA ASP A 424 -24.35 -2.10 1.42
C ASP A 424 -23.40 -1.71 2.56
N THR A 425 -23.19 -2.68 3.44
CA THR A 425 -22.22 -2.63 4.53
C THR A 425 -21.13 -3.66 4.28
N PHE A 426 -19.88 -3.25 4.40
CA PHE A 426 -18.72 -4.13 4.23
C PHE A 426 -17.58 -3.72 5.16
N VAL A 427 -16.70 -4.67 5.45
CA VAL A 427 -15.48 -4.45 6.24
C VAL A 427 -14.28 -4.74 5.35
N LEU A 428 -13.29 -3.85 5.39
CA LEU A 428 -12.01 -4.02 4.72
C LEU A 428 -10.92 -4.27 5.76
N ASP A 429 -10.04 -5.22 5.47
CA ASP A 429 -8.84 -5.48 6.26
C ASP A 429 -7.67 -4.72 5.60
N LEU A 430 -7.26 -3.59 6.18
CA LEU A 430 -6.13 -2.81 5.68
C LEU A 430 -4.83 -3.48 6.16
N GLU A 431 -3.96 -3.89 5.23
CA GLU A 431 -2.70 -4.54 5.60
C GLU A 431 -1.56 -3.51 5.63
N VAL A 432 -0.80 -3.52 6.72
CA VAL A 432 0.35 -2.64 6.94
C VAL A 432 1.54 -3.44 7.42
N GLU A 433 2.68 -3.21 6.81
CA GLU A 433 3.97 -3.83 7.09
C GLU A 433 4.94 -2.73 7.53
N ILE A 434 5.52 -2.87 8.73
CA ILE A 434 6.49 -1.89 9.25
C ILE A 434 7.86 -2.29 8.71
N ASN A 435 8.50 -1.39 7.96
CA ASN A 435 9.86 -1.62 7.47
C ASN A 435 10.86 -0.97 8.43
N GLU A 436 11.41 -1.77 9.35
CA GLU A 436 12.40 -1.35 10.35
C GLU A 436 13.64 -0.70 9.72
N SER A 437 14.04 -1.15 8.53
CA SER A 437 15.25 -0.64 7.86
C SER A 437 15.07 0.75 7.22
N MET A 438 13.83 1.13 6.90
CA MET A 438 13.52 2.40 6.24
C MET A 438 12.76 3.37 7.15
N GLY A 439 12.47 2.95 8.39
CA GLY A 439 11.66 3.73 9.34
C GLY A 439 10.28 4.09 8.78
N SER A 440 9.75 3.33 7.81
CA SER A 440 8.53 3.67 7.08
C SER A 440 7.51 2.52 7.05
N THR A 441 6.23 2.88 6.99
CA THR A 441 5.11 1.92 6.88
C THR A 441 4.79 1.61 5.44
N LEU A 442 4.89 0.34 5.06
CA LEU A 442 4.43 -0.20 3.79
C LEU A 442 2.95 -0.56 3.88
N THR A 443 2.12 0.08 3.07
CA THR A 443 0.67 -0.08 3.17
C THR A 443 0.13 -0.73 1.89
N HIS A 444 -0.73 -1.73 2.05
CA HIS A 444 -1.34 -2.42 0.93
C HIS A 444 -2.81 -2.02 0.83
N PRO A 445 -3.25 -1.52 -0.34
CA PRO A 445 -4.63 -1.11 -0.50
C PRO A 445 -5.54 -2.34 -0.53
N SER A 446 -6.54 -2.31 0.34
CA SER A 446 -7.72 -3.16 0.27
C SER A 446 -8.73 -2.56 -0.71
N ARG A 447 -9.61 -3.40 -1.25
CA ARG A 447 -10.60 -2.94 -2.24
C ARG A 447 -11.96 -3.59 -2.10
N ARG A 448 -12.98 -2.83 -2.50
CA ARG A 448 -14.35 -3.28 -2.75
C ARG A 448 -14.68 -3.07 -4.24
N ILE A 449 -15.05 -4.15 -4.91
CA ILE A 449 -15.33 -4.16 -6.35
C ILE A 449 -16.81 -3.88 -6.59
N TYR A 450 -17.12 -2.93 -7.47
CA TYR A 450 -18.47 -2.74 -8.02
C TYR A 450 -18.45 -2.84 -9.55
N PRO A 451 -19.60 -3.00 -10.23
CA PRO A 451 -19.63 -3.12 -11.69
C PRO A 451 -19.03 -1.91 -12.44
N LEU A 452 -19.26 -0.69 -11.96
CA LEU A 452 -18.87 0.55 -12.65
C LEU A 452 -17.78 1.35 -11.91
N LYS A 453 -17.39 0.94 -10.70
CA LYS A 453 -16.39 1.62 -9.88
C LYS A 453 -15.78 0.65 -8.87
N ASP A 454 -14.55 0.88 -8.48
CA ASP A 454 -13.94 0.18 -7.35
C ASP A 454 -13.58 1.19 -6.26
N LEU A 455 -13.74 0.79 -5.01
CA LEU A 455 -13.29 1.55 -3.86
C LEU A 455 -11.97 0.95 -3.36
N TYR A 456 -10.90 1.72 -3.39
CA TYR A 456 -9.60 1.37 -2.85
C TYR A 456 -9.39 2.10 -1.53
N VAL A 457 -8.93 1.41 -0.49
CA VAL A 457 -8.70 1.99 0.83
C VAL A 457 -7.38 1.46 1.36
N TYR A 458 -6.53 2.35 1.85
CA TYR A 458 -5.30 1.99 2.53
C TYR A 458 -5.10 2.88 3.76
N ALA A 459 -4.34 2.37 4.73
CA ALA A 459 -3.89 3.19 5.85
C ALA A 459 -2.69 4.01 5.36
N SER A 460 -2.75 5.33 5.52
CA SER A 460 -1.63 6.23 5.21
C SER A 460 -0.68 6.37 6.40
N TYR A 461 -1.20 6.19 7.61
CA TYR A 461 -0.41 6.13 8.84
C TYR A 461 -1.06 5.21 9.86
N VAL A 462 -0.20 4.54 10.62
CA VAL A 462 -0.59 3.73 11.77
C VAL A 462 0.43 3.95 12.88
N PRO A 463 0.01 4.13 14.13
CA PRO A 463 0.93 4.26 15.26
C PRO A 463 1.88 3.08 15.34
N THR A 464 3.16 3.36 15.56
CA THR A 464 4.16 2.33 15.83
C THR A 464 4.14 1.92 17.30
N ASP A 465 4.52 0.68 17.62
CA ASP A 465 4.50 0.17 19.01
C ASP A 465 5.46 0.96 19.95
N GLU A 466 6.46 1.68 19.41
CA GLU A 466 7.36 2.57 20.17
C GLU A 466 6.71 3.93 20.51
N GLU A 467 5.82 4.44 19.65
CA GLU A 467 4.99 5.62 19.92
C GLU A 467 3.85 5.33 20.91
N ALA A 468 3.61 4.05 21.22
CA ALA A 468 2.55 3.57 22.10
C ALA A 468 2.98 3.41 23.59
N GLU A 469 4.17 3.87 23.98
CA GLU A 469 4.53 3.96 25.40
C GLU A 469 3.54 4.89 26.12
N PRO A 470 2.83 4.42 27.16
CA PRO A 470 1.78 5.19 27.83
C PRO A 470 2.35 6.48 28.44
N GLU A 471 2.04 7.63 27.83
CA GLU A 471 2.41 8.94 28.38
C GLU A 471 1.50 9.23 29.58
N TYR A 472 2.04 9.51 30.76
CA TYR A 472 1.23 9.80 31.96
C TYR A 472 1.33 11.27 32.35
N GLU A 473 0.18 11.87 32.64
CA GLU A 473 0.08 13.16 33.30
C GLU A 473 0.01 12.93 34.83
N TYR A 474 0.99 13.47 35.55
CA TYR A 474 1.09 13.35 37.00
C TYR A 474 0.65 14.65 37.66
N HIS A 475 -0.29 14.55 38.60
CA HIS A 475 -0.70 15.65 39.45
C HIS A 475 -0.59 15.25 40.92
N GLU A 476 -0.06 16.13 41.75
CA GLU A 476 -0.05 15.97 43.20
C GLU A 476 -0.99 17.01 43.81
N PHE A 477 -1.96 16.53 44.59
CA PHE A 477 -2.93 17.37 45.29
C PHE A 477 -2.71 17.30 46.79
N GLN A 478 -2.58 18.46 47.41
CA GLN A 478 -2.61 18.62 48.86
C GLN A 478 -4.01 19.07 49.25
N MET A 479 -4.78 18.18 49.89
CA MET A 479 -6.21 18.38 50.15
C MET A 479 -6.54 18.17 51.61
N LYS A 480 -7.47 18.96 52.14
CA LYS A 480 -8.11 18.71 53.43
C LYS A 480 -9.42 17.93 53.26
N LEU A 481 -9.92 17.36 54.34
CA LEU A 481 -11.21 16.67 54.34
C LEU A 481 -12.33 17.62 53.90
N GLY A 482 -13.13 17.22 52.92
CA GLY A 482 -14.20 18.04 52.35
C GLY A 482 -13.75 19.05 51.28
N GLU A 483 -12.49 19.02 50.85
CA GLU A 483 -11.96 19.90 49.81
C GLU A 483 -12.07 19.27 48.41
N GLN A 484 -12.06 20.12 47.38
CA GLN A 484 -12.06 19.72 45.98
C GLN A 484 -10.75 20.10 45.29
N ALA A 485 -10.25 19.22 44.44
CA ALA A 485 -9.11 19.47 43.56
C ALA A 485 -9.51 19.25 42.11
N LYS A 486 -9.01 20.08 41.20
CA LYS A 486 -9.39 20.03 39.78
C LYS A 486 -8.20 19.66 38.91
N MET A 487 -8.43 18.75 37.98
CA MET A 487 -7.46 18.27 36.99
C MET A 487 -8.11 18.20 35.61
N GLY A 488 -7.89 19.23 34.78
CA GLY A 488 -8.55 19.34 33.47
C GLY A 488 -10.08 19.36 33.59
N ASP A 489 -10.73 18.33 33.03
CA ASP A 489 -12.17 18.09 33.05
C ASP A 489 -12.67 17.30 34.28
N ILE A 490 -11.76 16.79 35.12
CA ILE A 490 -12.06 15.96 36.29
C ILE A 490 -11.98 16.80 37.56
N THR A 491 -12.99 16.71 38.42
CA THR A 491 -12.97 17.30 39.77
C THR A 491 -12.95 16.18 40.80
N LEU A 492 -11.92 16.13 41.64
CA LEU A 492 -11.77 15.20 42.75
C LEU A 492 -12.31 15.85 44.03
N TYR A 493 -13.03 15.09 44.84
CA TYR A 493 -13.57 15.52 46.13
C TYR A 493 -13.23 14.49 47.19
N LEU A 494 -12.47 14.91 48.21
CA LEU A 494 -12.10 14.05 49.33
C LEU A 494 -13.23 14.06 50.37
N HIS A 495 -14.00 12.97 50.44
CA HIS A 495 -15.18 12.88 51.29
C HIS A 495 -14.84 12.47 52.73
N GLU A 496 -14.13 11.34 52.88
CA GLU A 496 -13.81 10.77 54.20
C GLU A 496 -12.52 9.95 54.16
N ILE A 497 -11.89 9.77 55.33
CA ILE A 497 -10.81 8.81 55.54
C ILE A 497 -11.33 7.70 56.45
N ARG A 498 -11.29 6.45 55.98
CA ARG A 498 -11.66 5.28 56.78
C ARG A 498 -10.44 4.54 57.26
N ASN A 499 -10.37 4.26 58.56
CA ASN A 499 -9.37 3.37 59.12
C ASN A 499 -9.71 1.92 58.73
N LEU A 500 -8.76 1.23 58.12
CA LEU A 500 -8.86 -0.16 57.66
C LEU A 500 -7.89 -1.10 58.38
N THR A 501 -7.18 -0.63 59.40
CA THR A 501 -6.16 -1.41 60.14
C THR A 501 -6.75 -2.71 60.73
N ASP A 502 -8.04 -2.70 61.11
CA ASP A 502 -8.72 -3.86 61.70
C ASP A 502 -9.22 -4.89 60.65
N LYS A 503 -8.97 -4.67 59.35
CA LYS A 503 -9.46 -5.55 58.28
C LYS A 503 -8.58 -6.79 58.13
N PRO A 504 -9.16 -8.02 58.05
CA PRO A 504 -8.39 -9.26 57.93
C PRO A 504 -7.38 -9.27 56.77
N GLU A 505 -7.72 -8.61 55.67
CA GLU A 505 -6.90 -8.53 54.45
C GLU A 505 -5.69 -7.58 54.58
N LEU A 506 -5.66 -6.73 55.62
CA LEU A 506 -4.64 -5.70 55.84
C LEU A 506 -3.97 -5.80 57.23
N GLN A 507 -4.17 -6.92 57.94
CA GLN A 507 -3.58 -7.17 59.27
C GLN A 507 -2.05 -7.21 59.29
N GLU A 508 -1.43 -7.40 58.12
CA GLU A 508 0.04 -7.37 57.99
C GLU A 508 0.63 -5.95 58.02
N PHE A 509 -0.20 -4.91 58.00
CA PHE A 509 0.20 -3.51 58.06
C PHE A 509 -0.07 -2.95 59.45
N ASP A 510 0.88 -2.19 60.00
CA ASP A 510 0.77 -1.51 61.30
C ASP A 510 -0.35 -0.46 61.29
N ILE A 511 -0.55 0.21 60.15
CA ILE A 511 -1.59 1.21 59.91
C ILE A 511 -2.09 1.02 58.48
N ALA A 512 -3.41 1.03 58.29
CA ALA A 512 -4.03 1.11 56.97
C ALA A 512 -5.20 2.12 56.97
N ALA A 513 -5.20 3.06 56.02
CA ALA A 513 -6.23 4.08 55.90
C ALA A 513 -6.65 4.27 54.43
N ALA A 514 -7.95 4.17 54.14
CA ALA A 514 -8.50 4.44 52.82
C ALA A 514 -9.01 5.87 52.72
N ALA A 515 -8.66 6.56 51.64
CA ALA A 515 -9.26 7.84 51.28
C ALA A 515 -10.45 7.62 50.35
N HIS A 516 -11.66 7.98 50.76
CA HIS A 516 -12.84 7.91 49.90
C HIS A 516 -12.93 9.18 49.06
N ILE A 517 -12.66 9.03 47.77
CA ILE A 517 -12.60 10.12 46.81
C ILE A 517 -13.71 9.95 45.78
N TYR A 518 -14.50 11.00 45.57
CA TYR A 518 -15.41 11.11 44.44
C TYR A 518 -14.70 11.84 43.29
N ALA A 519 -14.84 11.32 42.07
CA ALA A 519 -14.38 11.97 40.86
C ALA A 519 -15.59 12.32 39.99
N PHE A 520 -15.74 13.61 39.68
CA PHE A 520 -16.79 14.13 38.83
C PHE A 520 -16.22 14.47 37.46
N ALA A 521 -16.79 13.88 36.41
CA ALA A 521 -16.38 14.13 35.04
C ALA A 521 -17.56 13.92 34.09
N ARG A 522 -17.74 14.82 33.11
CA ARG A 522 -18.75 14.70 32.02
C ARG A 522 -20.20 14.47 32.48
N GLY A 523 -20.54 14.91 33.70
CA GLY A 523 -21.89 14.74 34.29
C GLY A 523 -22.08 13.43 35.06
N ASP A 524 -21.10 12.53 35.04
CA ASP A 524 -21.08 11.28 35.79
C ASP A 524 -20.26 11.41 37.08
N THR A 525 -20.56 10.55 38.05
CA THR A 525 -19.86 10.47 39.35
C THR A 525 -19.24 9.09 39.51
N PHE A 526 -17.93 9.08 39.74
CA PHE A 526 -17.13 7.89 39.99
C PHE A 526 -16.57 7.93 41.41
N PHE A 527 -16.19 6.79 41.97
CA PHE A 527 -15.59 6.72 43.31
C PHE A 527 -14.34 5.85 43.30
N ALA A 528 -13.37 6.20 44.15
CA ALA A 528 -12.13 5.46 44.32
C ALA A 528 -11.69 5.49 45.79
N ASN A 529 -11.07 4.39 46.23
CA ASN A 529 -10.62 4.20 47.61
C ASN A 529 -9.13 3.84 47.67
N PRO A 530 -8.19 4.73 47.31
CA PRO A 530 -6.78 4.46 47.49
C PRO A 530 -6.43 4.28 48.98
N ILE A 531 -5.55 3.33 49.27
CA ILE A 531 -5.19 2.94 50.64
C ILE A 531 -3.75 3.33 50.92
N TYR A 532 -3.55 4.06 52.01
CA TYR A 532 -2.23 4.33 52.58
C TYR A 532 -1.94 3.30 53.67
N THR A 533 -0.74 2.70 53.63
CA THR A 533 -0.33 1.66 54.58
C THR A 533 1.03 1.99 55.21
N ILE A 534 1.28 1.52 56.43
CA ILE A 534 2.61 1.52 57.04
C ILE A 534 2.92 0.10 57.50
N LYS A 535 4.09 -0.43 57.12
CA LYS A 535 4.60 -1.73 57.57
C LYS A 535 6.05 -1.56 58.00
N ASP A 536 6.38 -1.94 59.23
CA ASP A 536 7.73 -1.83 59.79
C ASP A 536 8.32 -0.40 59.65
N ARG A 537 7.49 0.61 59.96
CA ARG A 537 7.80 2.05 59.80
C ARG A 537 8.08 2.51 58.36
N THR A 538 7.80 1.67 57.37
CA THR A 538 7.94 2.01 55.95
C THR A 538 6.57 2.34 55.38
N PRO A 539 6.37 3.55 54.82
CA PRO A 539 5.12 3.89 54.15
C PRO A 539 4.97 3.14 52.83
N GLY A 540 3.75 2.71 52.54
CA GLY A 540 3.35 2.04 51.31
C GLY A 540 1.97 2.52 50.86
N MET A 541 1.58 2.18 49.63
CA MET A 541 0.31 2.58 49.07
C MET A 541 -0.27 1.48 48.19
N ILE A 542 -1.59 1.37 48.19
CA ILE A 542 -2.38 0.58 47.25
C ILE A 542 -3.21 1.56 46.43
N GLU A 543 -2.90 1.63 45.14
CA GLU A 543 -3.57 2.53 44.20
C GLU A 543 -5.02 2.08 43.95
N ALA A 544 -5.89 3.03 43.66
CA ALA A 544 -7.25 2.79 43.20
C ALA A 544 -7.44 3.35 41.79
N THR A 545 -7.86 2.48 40.86
CA THR A 545 -8.06 2.83 39.45
C THR A 545 -9.53 3.11 39.15
N ILE A 546 -9.80 4.27 38.53
CA ILE A 546 -11.07 4.59 37.87
C ILE A 546 -10.88 4.35 36.38
N LYS A 547 -11.35 3.19 35.89
CA LYS A 547 -11.10 2.73 34.51
C LYS A 547 -11.71 3.67 33.46
N GLU A 548 -12.89 4.20 33.72
CA GLU A 548 -13.65 5.05 32.80
C GLU A 548 -12.98 6.42 32.56
N LEU A 549 -12.13 6.85 33.50
CA LEU A 549 -11.38 8.10 33.44
C LEU A 549 -9.89 7.90 33.10
N ASN A 550 -9.44 6.65 32.94
CA ASN A 550 -8.02 6.28 32.85
C ASN A 550 -7.17 6.94 33.95
N LEU A 551 -7.70 6.93 35.18
CA LEU A 551 -7.17 7.65 36.32
C LEU A 551 -6.79 6.69 37.43
N ASP A 552 -5.52 6.65 37.79
CA ASP A 552 -5.04 6.01 39.00
C ASP A 552 -4.88 7.07 40.10
N LEU A 553 -5.40 6.75 41.28
CA LEU A 553 -5.26 7.58 42.47
C LEU A 553 -4.43 6.82 43.50
N ALA A 554 -3.47 7.51 44.10
CA ALA A 554 -2.64 7.00 45.18
C ALA A 554 -2.73 7.93 46.39
N PHE A 555 -2.91 7.35 47.57
CA PHE A 555 -2.86 8.09 48.83
C PHE A 555 -1.44 7.99 49.37
N VAL A 556 -0.65 9.05 49.18
CA VAL A 556 0.82 9.02 49.31
C VAL A 556 1.28 9.27 50.73
N ARG A 557 0.72 10.30 51.38
CA ARG A 557 1.02 10.62 52.78
C ARG A 557 -0.08 11.45 53.42
N VAL A 558 -0.12 11.42 54.74
CA VAL A 558 -0.93 12.32 55.58
C VAL A 558 -0.01 13.13 56.48
N ASP A 559 -0.19 14.44 56.53
CA ASP A 559 0.40 15.30 57.56
C ASP A 559 -0.63 15.49 58.70
N PRO A 560 -0.45 14.80 59.84
CA PRO A 560 -1.40 14.87 60.95
C PRO A 560 -1.37 16.21 61.70
N ARG A 561 -0.34 17.06 61.50
CA ARG A 561 -0.25 18.38 62.17
C ARG A 561 -1.07 19.42 61.43
N GLU A 562 -1.02 19.40 60.11
CA GLU A 562 -1.72 20.35 59.25
C GLU A 562 -3.09 19.85 58.79
N GLY A 563 -3.37 18.55 58.99
CA GLY A 563 -4.57 17.90 58.51
C GLY A 563 -4.63 17.92 56.98
N VAL A 564 -3.49 17.73 56.32
CA VAL A 564 -3.34 17.75 54.86
C VAL A 564 -3.03 16.34 54.36
N MET A 565 -3.79 15.88 53.37
CA MET A 565 -3.61 14.60 52.69
C MET A 565 -2.99 14.86 51.32
N VAL A 566 -1.97 14.08 50.97
CA VAL A 566 -1.34 14.15 49.65
C VAL A 566 -1.89 13.01 48.81
N ILE A 567 -2.66 13.37 47.79
CA ILE A 567 -3.22 12.47 46.80
C ILE A 567 -2.45 12.67 45.50
N GLN A 568 -1.85 11.62 45.00
CA GLN A 568 -1.27 11.62 43.66
C GLN A 568 -2.28 11.06 42.67
N ALA A 569 -2.51 11.81 41.60
CA ALA A 569 -3.31 11.40 40.48
C ALA A 569 -2.37 11.15 39.29
N ARG A 570 -2.38 9.93 38.79
CA ARG A 570 -1.72 9.55 37.54
C ARG A 570 -2.82 9.34 36.51
N ARG A 571 -2.98 10.31 35.61
CA ARG A 571 -3.88 10.18 34.46
C ARG A 571 -3.07 9.69 33.28
N LEU A 572 -3.51 8.61 32.68
CA LEU A 572 -2.91 8.14 31.45
C LEU A 572 -3.34 9.09 30.31
N LYS A 573 -2.37 9.79 29.72
CA LYS A 573 -2.54 10.73 28.62
C LYS A 573 -2.64 9.88 27.34
N ASN A 574 -3.87 9.80 26.82
CA ASN A 574 -4.27 9.02 25.64
C ASN A 574 -3.73 7.57 25.55
N PRO A 575 -4.20 6.65 26.42
CA PRO A 575 -4.04 5.21 26.21
C PRO A 575 -4.98 4.59 25.17
N GLN A 576 -5.79 5.42 24.52
CA GLN A 576 -6.93 5.01 23.71
C GLN A 576 -6.97 5.66 22.33
N ASP A 577 -5.90 6.30 21.87
CA ASP A 577 -5.83 6.69 20.46
C ASP A 577 -5.25 5.53 19.63
N ASP A 578 -5.85 4.33 19.77
CA ASP A 578 -5.82 3.34 18.69
C ASP A 578 -6.53 4.01 17.52
N LEU A 579 -5.75 4.70 16.70
CA LEU A 579 -6.19 5.46 15.56
C LEU A 579 -5.44 4.99 14.34
N ILE A 580 -6.06 5.17 13.20
CA ILE A 580 -5.40 5.03 11.91
C ILE A 580 -5.75 6.25 11.08
N ILE A 581 -4.86 6.61 10.17
CA ILE A 581 -5.19 7.58 9.12
C ILE A 581 -5.39 6.79 7.84
N ILE A 582 -6.50 7.02 7.16
CA ILE A 582 -6.81 6.29 5.92
C ILE A 582 -6.99 7.25 4.75
N LYS A 583 -6.70 6.74 3.56
CA LYS A 583 -7.09 7.33 2.27
C LYS A 583 -7.97 6.34 1.52
N ALA A 584 -9.11 6.85 1.04
CA ALA A 584 -10.09 6.11 0.25
C ALA A 584 -10.23 6.76 -1.13
N ILE A 585 -9.98 5.97 -2.18
CA ILE A 585 -9.96 6.41 -3.58
C ILE A 585 -11.00 5.59 -4.34
N GLN A 586 -11.90 6.28 -5.03
CA GLN A 586 -12.86 5.69 -5.94
C GLN A 586 -12.30 5.69 -7.36
N LYS A 587 -12.17 4.52 -7.98
CA LYS A 587 -11.67 4.36 -9.35
C LYS A 587 -12.80 3.95 -10.29
N PRO A 588 -13.27 4.82 -11.21
CA PRO A 588 -14.35 4.47 -12.12
C PRO A 588 -13.87 3.52 -13.22
N MET A 589 -14.78 2.66 -13.68
CA MET A 589 -14.62 1.78 -14.85
C MET A 589 -13.34 0.93 -14.91
N ILE A 590 -12.70 0.62 -13.77
CA ILE A 590 -11.51 -0.23 -13.75
C ILE A 590 -11.79 -1.65 -14.28
N ASN A 591 -13.04 -2.11 -14.25
CA ASN A 591 -13.43 -3.37 -14.89
C ASN A 591 -13.22 -3.37 -16.41
N LEU A 592 -13.22 -2.20 -17.05
CA LEU A 592 -12.91 -2.06 -18.47
C LEU A 592 -11.44 -2.37 -18.76
N LEU A 593 -10.54 -1.98 -17.86
CA LEU A 593 -9.13 -2.35 -17.91
C LEU A 593 -8.98 -3.88 -17.86
N TRP A 594 -9.61 -4.52 -16.87
CA TRP A 594 -9.58 -5.98 -16.71
C TRP A 594 -10.21 -6.71 -17.88
N LEU A 595 -11.36 -6.23 -18.38
CA LEU A 595 -11.98 -6.75 -19.59
C LEU A 595 -11.02 -6.69 -20.78
N GLY A 596 -10.36 -5.55 -20.97
CA GLY A 596 -9.32 -5.39 -22.00
C GLY A 596 -8.19 -6.40 -21.83
N THR A 597 -7.69 -6.60 -20.62
CA THR A 597 -6.67 -7.61 -20.30
C THR A 597 -7.16 -9.03 -20.64
N PHE A 598 -8.37 -9.42 -20.25
CA PHE A 598 -8.91 -10.75 -20.54
C PHE A 598 -9.13 -10.97 -22.04
N VAL A 599 -9.64 -9.97 -22.76
CA VAL A 599 -9.81 -10.02 -24.22
C VAL A 599 -8.44 -10.17 -24.90
N LEU A 600 -7.44 -9.41 -24.44
CA LEU A 600 -6.08 -9.48 -24.94
C LEU A 600 -5.47 -10.88 -24.73
N VAL A 601 -5.57 -11.43 -23.51
CA VAL A 601 -5.09 -12.78 -23.19
C VAL A 601 -5.80 -13.83 -24.04
N ALA A 602 -7.13 -13.74 -24.19
CA ALA A 602 -7.89 -14.63 -25.06
C ALA A 602 -7.39 -14.58 -26.52
N GLY A 603 -7.13 -13.38 -27.05
CA GLY A 603 -6.55 -13.21 -28.39
C GLY A 603 -5.17 -13.84 -28.53
N PHE A 604 -4.32 -13.74 -27.50
CA PHE A 604 -3.03 -14.44 -27.46
C PHE A 604 -3.20 -15.96 -27.44
N CYS A 605 -4.09 -16.49 -26.61
CA CYS A 605 -4.39 -17.93 -26.57
C CYS A 605 -4.88 -18.46 -27.92
N ILE A 606 -5.76 -17.72 -28.62
CA ILE A 606 -6.20 -18.08 -29.98
C ILE A 606 -5.01 -18.11 -30.94
N SER A 607 -4.12 -17.12 -30.87
CA SER A 607 -2.93 -17.04 -31.72
C SER A 607 -1.94 -18.18 -31.49
N ILE A 608 -1.68 -18.53 -30.22
CA ILE A 608 -0.83 -19.66 -29.82
C ILE A 608 -1.45 -20.97 -30.28
N TYR A 609 -2.73 -21.17 -30.01
CA TYR A 609 -3.45 -22.39 -30.40
C TYR A 609 -3.39 -22.62 -31.91
N ARG A 610 -3.63 -21.57 -32.72
CA ARG A 610 -3.45 -21.63 -34.17
C ARG A 610 -2.04 -22.06 -34.52
N ARG A 611 -1.02 -21.44 -33.92
CA ARG A 611 0.39 -21.73 -34.25
C ARG A 611 0.75 -23.20 -33.97
N ILE A 612 0.24 -23.75 -32.86
CA ILE A 612 0.40 -25.17 -32.53
C ILE A 612 -0.29 -26.06 -33.57
N GLN A 613 -1.52 -25.73 -33.99
CA GLN A 613 -2.21 -26.49 -35.05
C GLN A 613 -1.46 -26.45 -36.39
N GLU A 614 -0.93 -25.29 -36.77
CA GLU A 614 -0.15 -25.13 -38.00
C GLU A 614 1.13 -25.99 -37.97
N GLN A 615 1.82 -26.06 -36.83
CA GLN A 615 2.97 -26.94 -36.66
C GLN A 615 2.59 -28.41 -36.76
N LYS A 616 1.50 -28.85 -36.09
CA LYS A 616 1.00 -30.23 -36.16
C LYS A 616 0.54 -30.64 -37.56
N SER A 617 0.10 -29.69 -38.39
CA SER A 617 -0.27 -29.98 -39.79
C SER A 617 0.94 -30.05 -40.74
N ARG A 618 2.12 -29.62 -40.29
CA ARG A 618 3.37 -29.64 -41.05
C ARG A 618 4.30 -30.79 -40.67
N SER A 619 4.14 -31.36 -39.47
CA SER A 619 4.67 -32.68 -39.07
C SER A 619 3.78 -33.79 -39.59
#